data_AF-A0AAW9BAW7-F1
#
_entry.id   AF-A0AAW9BAW7-F1
#
_cell.length_a   1.000
_cell.length_b   1.000
_cell.length_c   1.000
_cell.angle_alpha   90.00
_cell.angle_beta   90.00
_cell.angle_gamma   90.00
#
_symmetry.space_group_name_H-M   'P 1'
#
loop_
_entity.id
_entity.type
_entity.pdbx_description
1 polymer ?
#
loop_
_entity_poly.entity_id
_entity_poly.type
_entity_poly.pdbx_seq_one_letter_code
_entity_poly.pdbx_strand_id
1 'polypeptide(L)'
;MRRRTQMKKQHWRRRSLFPDSIVTQRKVTVLQRGARYESASQPSQDLNVVHVNHRQLLSEGVLNDDQLSLLQRLLDRSVVDSLCACQLVKTYLRLGTSIDRFAMRLFLEIGAQLSDSQRVATFEQRLEYINSRLGFRFNLATPKTLILC
;
A
#
# COMPACT_ATOMS: atom_id res chain seq x y z
N MET A 1 68.22 -33.76 10.22
CA MET A 1 67.83 -32.85 9.12
C MET A 1 67.12 -31.61 9.67
N ARG A 2 67.71 -30.44 9.38
CA ARG A 2 67.12 -29.10 9.16
C ARG A 2 65.86 -28.67 9.96
N ARG A 3 66.04 -27.76 10.93
CA ARG A 3 64.99 -26.81 11.34
C ARG A 3 65.30 -25.44 10.74
N ARG A 4 64.35 -24.93 9.96
CA ARG A 4 64.40 -23.70 9.15
C ARG A 4 63.77 -22.55 9.95
N THR A 5 64.56 -21.51 10.17
CA THR A 5 64.27 -20.06 10.10
C THR A 5 62.94 -19.50 10.63
N GLN A 6 63.04 -18.63 11.63
CA GLN A 6 62.21 -17.40 11.69
C GLN A 6 63.13 -16.18 11.68
N MET A 7 62.98 -15.32 10.67
CA MET A 7 63.62 -14.01 10.62
C MET A 7 62.77 -12.98 11.35
N LYS A 8 63.39 -12.26 12.29
CA LYS A 8 62.84 -11.14 13.05
C LYS A 8 62.54 -9.95 12.13
N LYS A 9 61.31 -9.46 12.15
CA LYS A 9 60.92 -8.20 11.50
C LYS A 9 61.36 -7.01 12.36
N GLN A 10 61.84 -5.97 11.67
CA GLN A 10 62.53 -4.82 12.24
C GLN A 10 61.61 -3.86 13.01
N HIS A 11 62.18 -3.28 14.07
CA HIS A 11 61.74 -2.07 14.76
C HIS A 11 61.74 -0.85 13.82
N TRP A 12 60.88 0.14 14.06
CA TRP A 12 61.24 1.52 14.46
C TRP A 12 59.96 2.36 14.75
N ARG A 13 59.83 2.79 16.03
CA ARG A 13 59.40 4.09 16.62
C ARG A 13 58.54 5.05 15.75
N ARG A 14 57.64 5.90 16.27
CA ARG A 14 57.25 6.42 17.61
C ARG A 14 56.03 7.37 17.41
N ARG A 15 55.46 7.82 18.54
CA ARG A 15 54.75 9.11 18.79
C ARG A 15 53.25 9.00 19.01
N SER A 16 52.86 8.47 20.18
CA SER A 16 51.62 8.92 20.83
C SER A 16 51.85 10.33 21.38
N LEU A 17 51.50 11.33 20.59
CA LEU A 17 51.35 12.71 21.02
C LEU A 17 49.97 12.83 21.68
N PHE A 18 49.76 12.51 22.95
CA PHE A 18 48.73 13.16 23.77
C PHE A 18 49.05 12.95 25.27
N PRO A 19 49.09 14.03 26.06
CA PRO A 19 49.41 13.99 27.49
C PRO A 19 48.20 13.56 28.33
N ASP A 20 48.49 13.17 29.58
CA ASP A 20 47.56 12.76 30.63
C ASP A 20 46.32 13.66 30.72
N SER A 21 45.21 13.22 30.13
CA SER A 21 43.90 13.81 30.37
C SER A 21 43.23 13.06 31.51
N ILE A 22 43.27 13.69 32.68
CA ILE A 22 42.30 13.61 33.79
C ILE A 22 41.12 12.68 33.47
N VAL A 23 41.08 11.53 34.12
CA VAL A 23 39.94 10.60 34.08
C VAL A 23 38.76 11.28 34.78
N THR A 24 38.04 12.13 34.06
CA THR A 24 36.65 12.41 34.37
C THR A 24 35.93 11.11 34.07
N GLN A 25 35.46 10.42 35.11
CA GLN A 25 34.60 9.25 34.97
C GLN A 25 33.43 9.63 34.06
N ARG A 26 33.52 9.26 32.78
CA ARG A 26 32.36 9.30 31.90
C ARG A 26 31.43 8.25 32.43
N LYS A 27 30.28 8.70 32.95
CA LYS A 27 29.18 7.85 33.37
C LYS A 27 28.83 6.96 32.17
N VAL A 28 29.25 5.70 32.21
CA VAL A 28 28.94 4.72 31.18
C VAL A 28 27.47 4.37 31.36
N THR A 29 26.60 5.05 30.62
CA THR A 29 25.23 4.60 30.44
C THR A 29 25.25 3.52 29.37
N VAL A 30 25.08 2.27 29.81
CA VAL A 30 24.79 1.14 28.92
C VAL A 30 23.49 1.48 28.17
N LEU A 31 23.57 1.60 26.84
CA LEU A 31 22.37 1.67 26.01
C LEU A 31 21.67 0.32 26.10
N GLN A 32 20.61 0.24 26.90
CA GLN A 32 19.64 -0.83 26.74
C GLN A 32 19.09 -0.74 25.32
N ARG A 33 19.20 -1.87 24.61
CA ARG A 33 18.76 -2.04 23.24
C ARG A 33 17.24 -1.80 23.19
N GLY A 34 16.83 -0.70 22.58
CA GLY A 34 15.47 -0.47 22.09
C GLY A 34 14.55 0.34 23.02
N ALA A 35 14.90 1.59 23.31
CA ALA A 35 13.94 2.57 23.79
C ALA A 35 13.38 3.39 22.61
N ARG A 36 12.06 3.39 22.49
CA ARG A 36 11.25 4.19 21.58
C ARG A 36 11.56 5.67 21.82
N TYR A 37 12.04 6.36 20.79
CA TYR A 37 12.04 7.81 20.77
C TYR A 37 10.63 8.28 20.44
N GLU A 38 9.93 8.82 21.45
CA GLU A 38 8.86 9.79 21.24
C GLU A 38 9.46 10.99 20.50
N SER A 39 9.34 10.98 19.18
CA SER A 39 9.52 12.16 18.35
C SER A 39 8.13 12.62 17.98
N ALA A 40 7.74 13.78 18.52
CA ALA A 40 6.57 14.53 18.10
C ALA A 40 6.68 14.81 16.60
N SER A 41 6.17 13.88 15.81
CA SER A 41 5.84 14.03 14.41
C SER A 41 4.33 13.96 14.37
N GLN A 42 3.74 14.99 13.77
CA GLN A 42 2.31 15.21 13.64
C GLN A 42 1.59 13.89 13.29
N PRO A 43 0.34 13.67 13.75
CA PRO A 43 -0.48 12.61 13.21
C PRO A 43 -0.69 12.92 11.72
N SER A 44 0.19 12.39 10.87
CA SER A 44 -0.01 12.38 9.44
C SER A 44 -1.13 11.38 9.19
N GLN A 45 -2.35 11.91 9.28
CA GLN A 45 -3.61 11.38 8.78
C GLN A 45 -3.75 9.88 8.97
N ASP A 46 -4.59 9.49 9.91
CA ASP A 46 -5.38 8.27 9.77
C ASP A 46 -5.92 8.25 8.33
N LEU A 47 -5.21 7.54 7.44
CA LEU A 47 -5.72 7.14 6.16
C LEU A 47 -6.95 6.36 6.54
N ASN A 48 -8.12 6.97 6.38
CA ASN A 48 -9.42 6.33 6.47
C ASN A 48 -9.33 5.02 5.66
N VAL A 49 -8.97 3.92 6.34
CA VAL A 49 -9.02 2.58 5.79
C VAL A 49 -10.50 2.24 5.79
N VAL A 50 -11.21 2.82 4.81
CA VAL A 50 -12.52 2.34 4.42
C VAL A 50 -12.26 0.89 4.04
N HIS A 51 -12.69 -0.02 4.91
CA HIS A 51 -12.40 -1.45 4.79
C HIS A 51 -13.22 -1.99 3.63
N VAL A 52 -12.73 -1.79 2.40
CA VAL A 52 -13.37 -2.31 1.21
C VAL A 52 -13.27 -3.82 1.30
N ASN A 53 -14.44 -4.46 1.43
CA ASN A 53 -14.51 -5.86 1.79
C ASN A 53 -14.33 -6.72 0.54
N HIS A 54 -13.11 -6.70 -0.03
CA HIS A 54 -12.74 -7.48 -1.22
C HIS A 54 -13.14 -8.95 -1.09
N ARG A 55 -12.99 -9.51 0.11
CA ARG A 55 -13.41 -10.88 0.44
C ARG A 55 -14.90 -11.10 0.26
N GLN A 56 -15.72 -10.12 0.61
CA GLN A 56 -17.17 -10.19 0.41
C GLN A 56 -17.52 -10.16 -1.08
N LEU A 57 -16.84 -9.32 -1.87
CA LEU A 57 -17.06 -9.28 -3.32
C LEU A 57 -16.67 -10.58 -4.02
N LEU A 58 -15.61 -11.24 -3.54
CA LEU A 58 -15.20 -12.57 -4.00
C LEU A 58 -16.17 -13.65 -3.56
N SER A 59 -16.61 -13.65 -2.29
CA SER A 59 -17.52 -14.67 -1.77
C SER A 59 -18.92 -14.61 -2.41
N GLU A 60 -19.39 -13.40 -2.73
CA GLU A 60 -20.67 -13.16 -3.38
C GLU A 60 -20.58 -13.33 -4.92
N GLY A 61 -19.40 -13.65 -5.46
CA GLY A 61 -19.20 -13.87 -6.89
C GLY A 61 -19.38 -12.61 -7.76
N VAL A 62 -19.31 -11.42 -7.15
CA VAL A 62 -19.37 -10.14 -7.88
C VAL A 62 -18.07 -9.93 -8.64
N LEU A 63 -16.95 -10.26 -8.01
CA LEU A 63 -15.62 -10.31 -8.61
C LEU A 63 -15.06 -11.73 -8.50
N ASN A 64 -14.29 -12.14 -9.50
CA ASN A 64 -13.49 -13.36 -9.42
C ASN A 64 -12.03 -13.03 -9.10
N ASP A 65 -11.28 -14.02 -8.60
CA ASP A 65 -9.86 -13.84 -8.23
C ASP A 65 -9.01 -13.28 -9.38
N ASP A 66 -9.24 -13.75 -10.61
CA ASP A 66 -8.54 -13.26 -11.81
C ASP A 66 -8.82 -11.78 -12.09
N GLN A 67 -10.08 -11.35 -11.92
CA GLN A 67 -10.48 -9.96 -12.13
C GLN A 67 -9.86 -9.05 -11.07
N LEU A 68 -9.90 -9.48 -9.80
CA LEU A 68 -9.28 -8.74 -8.71
C LEU A 68 -7.75 -8.66 -8.87
N SER A 69 -7.11 -9.77 -9.23
CA SER A 69 -5.67 -9.82 -9.51
C SER A 69 -5.28 -8.90 -10.66
N LEU A 70 -6.11 -8.83 -11.71
CA LEU A 70 -5.89 -7.92 -12.83
C LEU A 70 -5.92 -6.45 -12.39
N LEU A 71 -6.94 -6.06 -11.61
CA LEU A 71 -7.07 -4.70 -11.09
C LEU A 71 -5.88 -4.32 -10.20
N GLN A 72 -5.52 -5.20 -9.26
CA GLN A 72 -4.41 -4.96 -8.33
C GLN A 72 -3.04 -4.88 -8.99
N ARG A 73 -2.88 -5.48 -10.17
CA ARG A 73 -1.61 -5.45 -10.92
C ARG A 73 -1.46 -4.20 -11.78
N LEU A 74 -2.58 -3.65 -12.25
CA LEU A 74 -2.59 -2.55 -13.21
C LEU A 74 -2.87 -1.19 -12.57
N LEU A 75 -3.49 -1.17 -11.38
CA LEU A 75 -3.95 0.05 -10.72
C LEU A 75 -3.40 0.15 -9.31
N ASP A 76 -3.25 1.38 -8.82
CA ASP A 76 -2.86 1.62 -7.44
C ASP A 76 -3.90 1.07 -6.46
N ARG A 77 -3.42 0.55 -5.33
CA ARG A 77 -4.28 -0.02 -4.28
C ARG A 77 -5.46 0.89 -3.90
N SER A 78 -5.18 2.18 -3.72
CA SER A 78 -6.24 3.13 -3.34
C SER A 78 -7.28 3.36 -4.43
N VAL A 79 -6.92 3.20 -5.71
CA VAL A 79 -7.86 3.27 -6.84
C VAL A 79 -8.70 2.00 -6.87
N VAL A 80 -8.08 0.84 -6.68
CA VAL A 80 -8.80 -0.45 -6.57
C VAL A 80 -9.82 -0.42 -5.43
N ASP A 81 -9.43 0.08 -4.26
CA ASP A 81 -10.33 0.23 -3.12
C ASP A 81 -11.52 1.14 -3.48
N SER A 82 -11.28 2.31 -4.10
CA SER A 82 -12.37 3.20 -4.54
C SER A 82 -13.28 2.58 -5.61
N LEU A 83 -12.73 1.82 -6.56
CA LEU A 83 -13.51 1.10 -7.58
C LEU A 83 -14.39 0.04 -6.94
N CYS A 84 -13.84 -0.77 -6.04
CA CYS A 84 -14.58 -1.81 -5.33
C CYS A 84 -15.66 -1.25 -4.39
N ALA A 85 -15.53 0.00 -3.94
CA ALA A 85 -16.53 0.69 -3.13
C ALA A 85 -17.59 1.45 -3.93
N CYS A 86 -17.45 1.54 -5.27
CA CYS A 86 -18.32 2.38 -6.09
C CYS A 86 -19.77 1.87 -6.16
N GLN A 87 -20.67 2.77 -6.55
CA GLN A 87 -22.11 2.48 -6.61
C GLN A 87 -22.43 1.34 -7.57
N LEU A 88 -21.63 1.17 -8.64
CA LEU A 88 -21.76 0.06 -9.58
C LEU A 88 -21.51 -1.29 -8.93
N VAL A 89 -20.44 -1.44 -8.17
CA VAL A 89 -20.18 -2.70 -7.48
C VAL A 89 -21.29 -3.02 -6.49
N LYS A 90 -21.83 -1.99 -5.81
CA LYS A 90 -22.99 -2.16 -4.91
C LYS A 90 -24.25 -2.62 -5.66
N THR A 91 -24.51 -2.14 -6.88
CA THR A 91 -25.66 -2.61 -7.66
C THR A 91 -25.45 -4.03 -8.18
N TYR A 92 -24.25 -4.39 -8.66
CA TYR A 92 -23.94 -5.78 -9.03
C TYR A 92 -24.12 -6.75 -7.84
N LEU A 93 -23.69 -6.33 -6.64
CA LEU A 93 -23.89 -7.08 -5.41
C LEU A 93 -25.39 -7.27 -5.10
N ARG A 94 -26.20 -6.21 -5.21
CA ARG A 94 -27.67 -6.30 -5.00
C ARG A 94 -28.36 -7.18 -6.03
N LEU A 95 -27.90 -7.15 -7.28
CA LEU A 95 -28.44 -7.97 -8.36
C LEU A 95 -27.99 -9.44 -8.26
N GLY A 96 -26.97 -9.73 -7.45
CA GLY A 96 -26.36 -11.07 -7.35
C GLY A 96 -25.73 -11.50 -8.67
N THR A 97 -25.08 -10.56 -9.37
CA THR A 97 -24.49 -10.78 -10.69
C THR A 97 -23.00 -10.45 -10.68
N SER A 98 -22.22 -11.23 -11.41
CA SER A 98 -20.79 -10.98 -11.62
C SER A 98 -20.55 -9.77 -12.53
N ILE A 99 -19.48 -9.03 -12.27
CA ILE A 99 -19.03 -7.94 -13.14
C ILE A 99 -18.64 -8.50 -14.50
N ASP A 100 -19.25 -7.95 -15.55
CA ASP A 100 -19.05 -8.38 -16.92
C ASP A 100 -17.77 -7.77 -17.54
N ARG A 101 -17.41 -8.26 -18.73
CA ARG A 101 -16.21 -7.78 -19.43
C ARG A 101 -16.28 -6.29 -19.77
N PHE A 102 -17.47 -5.77 -20.01
CA PHE A 102 -17.67 -4.36 -20.34
C PHE A 102 -17.42 -3.47 -19.11
N ALA A 103 -18.01 -3.80 -17.96
CA ALA A 103 -17.76 -3.09 -16.71
C ALA A 103 -16.28 -3.20 -16.29
N MET A 104 -15.64 -4.36 -16.47
CA MET A 104 -14.20 -4.50 -16.22
C MET A 104 -13.35 -3.58 -17.09
N ARG A 105 -13.70 -3.42 -18.37
CA ARG A 105 -12.98 -2.49 -19.26
C ARG A 105 -13.12 -1.05 -18.79
N LEU A 106 -14.34 -0.65 -18.39
CA LEU A 106 -14.58 0.69 -17.84
C LEU A 106 -13.82 0.93 -16.53
N PHE A 107 -13.71 -0.08 -15.66
CA PHE A 107 -12.94 0.01 -14.43
C PHE A 107 -11.46 0.26 -14.69
N LEU A 108 -10.88 -0.43 -15.67
CA LEU A 108 -9.48 -0.22 -16.06
C LEU A 108 -9.26 1.16 -16.69
N GLU A 109 -10.19 1.62 -17.53
CA GLU A 109 -10.10 2.93 -18.17
C GLU A 109 -10.18 4.08 -17.16
N ILE A 110 -11.18 4.05 -16.27
CA ILE A 110 -11.34 5.07 -15.23
C ILE A 110 -10.22 4.95 -14.19
N GLY A 111 -9.83 3.73 -13.84
CA GLY A 111 -8.74 3.47 -12.93
C GLY A 111 -7.41 4.08 -13.41
N ALA A 112 -7.09 3.89 -14.70
CA ALA A 112 -5.89 4.48 -15.29
C ALA A 112 -5.91 6.02 -15.24
N GLN A 113 -7.06 6.63 -15.57
CA GLN A 113 -7.24 8.08 -15.48
C GLN A 113 -7.06 8.62 -14.06
N LEU A 114 -7.43 7.83 -13.04
CA LEU A 114 -7.24 8.20 -11.64
C LEU A 114 -5.81 8.03 -11.16
N SER A 115 -5.10 7.00 -11.61
CA SER A 115 -3.67 6.81 -11.30
C SER A 115 -2.81 7.92 -11.90
N ASP A 116 -3.17 8.43 -13.09
CA ASP A 116 -2.45 9.54 -13.74
C ASP A 116 -2.80 10.92 -13.15
N SER A 117 -3.92 11.04 -12.42
CA SER A 117 -4.43 12.32 -11.95
C SER A 117 -4.01 12.62 -10.50
N GLN A 118 -3.00 13.48 -10.35
CA GLN A 118 -2.60 14.03 -9.03
C GLN A 118 -3.69 14.88 -8.34
N ARG A 119 -4.77 15.23 -9.05
CA ARG A 119 -5.80 16.16 -8.55
C ARG A 119 -6.84 15.52 -7.63
N VAL A 120 -6.96 14.18 -7.63
CA VAL A 120 -7.96 13.48 -6.81
C VAL A 120 -7.29 12.86 -5.59
N ALA A 121 -7.16 13.69 -4.55
CA ALA A 121 -6.35 13.36 -3.38
C ALA A 121 -7.07 12.45 -2.39
N THR A 122 -8.39 12.64 -2.19
CA THR A 122 -9.14 11.91 -1.15
C THR A 122 -9.95 10.75 -1.72
N PHE A 123 -10.19 9.74 -0.88
CA PHE A 123 -11.02 8.58 -1.23
C PHE A 123 -12.43 8.99 -1.69
N GLU A 124 -13.07 9.94 -0.99
CA GLU A 124 -14.42 10.40 -1.34
C GLU A 124 -14.46 11.10 -2.69
N GLN A 125 -13.48 11.95 -3.00
CA GLN A 125 -13.39 12.59 -4.31
C GLN A 125 -13.17 11.57 -5.43
N ARG A 126 -12.38 10.51 -5.19
CA ARG A 126 -12.23 9.40 -6.15
C ARG A 126 -13.54 8.66 -6.35
N LEU A 127 -14.25 8.37 -5.26
CA LEU A 127 -15.52 7.67 -5.31
C LEU A 127 -16.58 8.48 -6.07
N GLU A 128 -16.67 9.78 -5.79
CA GLU A 128 -17.56 10.71 -6.50
C GLU A 128 -17.20 10.79 -7.98
N TYR A 129 -15.91 10.95 -8.31
CA TYR A 129 -15.43 10.94 -9.69
C TYR A 129 -15.82 9.65 -10.42
N ILE A 130 -15.55 8.48 -9.82
CA ILE A 130 -15.90 7.17 -10.37
C ILE A 130 -17.41 7.09 -10.62
N ASN A 131 -18.23 7.44 -9.63
CA ASN A 131 -19.68 7.38 -9.74
C ASN A 131 -20.24 8.36 -10.79
N SER A 132 -19.58 9.50 -11.00
CA SER A 132 -19.98 10.46 -12.04
C SER A 132 -19.65 9.98 -13.46
N ARG A 133 -18.66 9.09 -13.61
CA ARG A 133 -18.16 8.59 -14.90
C ARG A 133 -18.74 7.23 -15.28
N LEU A 134 -19.03 6.38 -14.30
CA LEU A 134 -19.65 5.08 -14.54
C LEU A 134 -21.15 5.24 -14.78
N GLY A 135 -21.53 5.22 -16.06
CA GLY A 135 -22.93 5.12 -16.47
C GLY A 135 -23.44 3.68 -16.34
N PHE A 136 -24.63 3.53 -15.77
CA PHE A 136 -25.32 2.24 -15.67
C PHE A 136 -26.06 1.93 -16.98
N ARG A 137 -25.92 0.71 -17.49
CA ARG A 137 -26.77 0.18 -18.57
C ARG A 137 -27.24 -1.22 -18.19
N PHE A 138 -28.35 -1.29 -17.46
CA PHE A 138 -29.01 -2.55 -17.14
C PHE A 138 -30.15 -2.81 -18.11
N ASN A 139 -30.28 -4.05 -18.55
CA ASN A 139 -31.39 -4.45 -19.41
C ASN A 139 -32.65 -4.56 -18.56
N LEU A 140 -33.60 -3.64 -18.71
CA LEU A 140 -34.87 -3.67 -17.97
C LEU A 140 -35.83 -4.79 -18.42
N ALA A 141 -35.52 -5.51 -19.50
CA ALA A 141 -36.31 -6.68 -19.90
C ALA A 141 -36.18 -7.85 -18.90
N THR A 142 -35.12 -7.87 -18.08
CA THR A 142 -34.98 -8.89 -17.02
C THR A 142 -35.73 -8.47 -15.75
N PRO A 143 -36.58 -9.34 -15.17
CA PRO A 143 -37.43 -8.96 -14.04
C PRO A 143 -36.64 -8.56 -12.79
N LYS A 144 -35.45 -9.14 -12.56
CA LYS A 144 -34.58 -8.77 -11.43
C LYS A 144 -34.05 -7.34 -11.53
N THR A 145 -33.57 -6.94 -12.70
CA THR A 145 -33.06 -5.57 -12.92
C THR A 145 -34.19 -4.55 -12.93
N LEU A 146 -35.37 -4.91 -13.44
CA LEU A 146 -36.55 -4.03 -13.42
C LEU A 146 -37.05 -3.70 -12.00
N ILE A 147 -36.92 -4.63 -11.06
CA ILE A 147 -37.34 -4.43 -9.66
C ILE A 147 -36.31 -3.62 -8.86
N LEU A 148 -35.02 -3.68 -9.25
CA LEU A 148 -33.89 -3.21 -8.42
C LEU A 148 -33.18 -1.96 -8.97
N CYS A 149 -33.44 -1.55 -10.21
CA CYS A 149 -32.81 -0.39 -10.88
C CYS A 149 -33.85 0.70 -11.16
#